data_AF-V5H984-F1
#
_entry.id   AF-V5H984-F1
#
_cell.length_a   1.000
_cell.length_b   1.000
_cell.length_c   1.000
_cell.angle_alpha   90.00
_cell.angle_beta   90.00
_cell.angle_gamma   90.00
#
_symmetry.space_group_name_H-M   'P 1'
#
loop_
_entity.id
_entity.type
_entity.pdbx_description
1 polymer ?
#
loop_
_entity_poly.entity_id
_entity_poly.type
_entity_poly.pdbx_seq_one_letter_code
_entity_poly.pdbx_strand_id
1 'polypeptide(L)'
;MTHLLKLPSDQRFTKDLMRCIWSIEDLQQRSVTGQASRRLAKLGAVAKQALTPRKVAAVKNALSYYIQHHPNPQAANLQEDHAVRVRQMNNIMTNFLSDLGRPARRRSAE
;
A
#
# COMPACT_ATOMS: atom_id res chain seq x y z
N MET A 1 -7.46 -7.32 14.69
CA MET A 1 -8.02 -6.59 13.52
C MET A 1 -8.84 -5.37 13.90
N THR A 2 -9.59 -5.37 15.02
CA THR A 2 -10.42 -4.24 15.47
C THR A 2 -9.70 -2.89 15.58
N HIS A 3 -8.40 -2.87 15.94
CA HIS A 3 -7.61 -1.64 15.97
C HIS A 3 -7.34 -1.03 14.59
N LEU A 4 -7.26 -1.84 13.52
CA LEU A 4 -7.05 -1.32 12.17
C LEU A 4 -8.27 -0.51 11.70
N LEU A 5 -9.48 -0.91 12.09
CA LEU A 5 -10.72 -0.19 11.79
C LEU A 5 -10.86 1.13 12.55
N LYS A 6 -9.91 1.50 13.42
CA LYS A 6 -9.91 2.81 14.10
C LYS A 6 -8.88 3.76 13.49
N LEU A 7 -8.19 3.34 12.43
CA LEU A 7 -7.18 4.18 11.80
C LEU A 7 -7.86 5.36 11.08
N PRO A 8 -7.18 6.50 10.95
CA PRO A 8 -7.81 7.73 10.48
C PRO A 8 -7.89 7.85 8.96
N SER A 9 -7.23 6.97 8.20
CA SER A 9 -7.16 7.09 6.74
C SER A 9 -6.88 5.77 6.03
N ASP A 10 -7.34 5.69 4.78
CA ASP A 10 -7.09 4.56 3.86
C ASP A 10 -5.60 4.28 3.71
N GLN A 11 -4.79 5.34 3.67
CA GLN A 11 -3.35 5.23 3.57
C GLN A 11 -2.76 4.53 4.80
N ARG A 12 -3.13 4.98 6.01
CA ARG A 12 -2.61 4.40 7.25
C ARG A 12 -3.11 2.97 7.43
N PHE A 13 -4.40 2.73 7.17
CA PHE A 13 -5.01 1.41 7.18
C PHE A 13 -4.27 0.43 6.27
N THR A 14 -4.09 0.79 5.00
CA THR A 14 -3.45 -0.08 4.00
C THR A 14 -2.00 -0.39 4.38
N LYS A 15 -1.23 0.61 4.83
CA LYS A 15 0.17 0.42 5.25
C LYS A 15 0.29 -0.53 6.45
N ASP A 16 -0.52 -0.34 7.48
CA ASP A 16 -0.47 -1.19 8.68
C ASP A 16 -1.00 -2.59 8.39
N LEU A 17 -2.04 -2.73 7.55
CA LEU A 17 -2.50 -4.03 7.08
C LEU A 17 -1.42 -4.78 6.29
N MET A 18 -0.67 -4.11 5.42
CA MET A 18 0.45 -4.73 4.71
C MET A 18 1.50 -5.26 5.70
N ARG A 19 1.80 -4.55 6.78
CA ARG A 19 2.72 -5.03 7.83
C ARG A 19 2.19 -6.23 8.61
N CYS A 20 0.87 -6.46 8.62
CA CYS A 20 0.29 -7.67 9.22
C CYS A 20 0.38 -8.89 8.30
N ILE A 21 0.45 -8.70 6.98
CA ILE A 21 0.40 -9.78 5.98
C ILE A 21 1.81 -10.20 5.51
N TRP A 22 2.77 -9.28 5.58
CA TRP A 22 4.17 -9.50 5.20
C TRP A 22 5.09 -8.91 6.26
N SER A 23 6.28 -9.51 6.41
CA SER A 23 7.36 -8.87 7.17
C SER A 23 7.90 -7.64 6.44
N ILE A 24 8.61 -6.76 7.15
CA ILE A 24 9.20 -5.57 6.54
C ILE A 24 10.28 -5.96 5.52
N GLU A 25 11.05 -7.00 5.84
CA GLU A 25 12.12 -7.55 4.99
C GLU A 25 11.53 -8.09 3.68
N ASP A 26 10.40 -8.81 3.75
CA ASP A 26 9.66 -9.28 2.58
C ASP A 26 9.18 -8.11 1.71
N LEU A 27 8.64 -7.07 2.35
CA LEU A 27 8.11 -5.90 1.64
C LEU A 27 9.23 -5.11 0.95
N GLN A 28 10.42 -5.01 1.54
CA GLN A 28 11.56 -4.33 0.94
C GLN A 28 11.99 -4.95 -0.39
N GLN A 29 11.87 -6.27 -0.54
CA GLN A 29 12.25 -7.00 -1.74
C GLN A 29 11.11 -7.17 -2.75
N ARG A 30 9.97 -6.51 -2.53
CA ARG A 30 8.77 -6.64 -3.37
C ARG A 30 8.36 -5.34 -4.06
N SER A 31 7.61 -5.50 -5.14
CA SER A 31 6.90 -4.44 -5.85
C SER A 31 5.46 -4.87 -6.13
N VAL A 32 4.57 -3.92 -6.45
CA VAL A 32 3.16 -4.27 -6.74
C VAL A 32 3.05 -5.18 -7.97
N THR A 33 3.78 -4.89 -9.04
CA THR A 33 3.63 -5.57 -10.34
C THR A 33 4.76 -6.54 -10.69
N GLY A 34 5.85 -6.54 -9.95
CA GLY A 34 7.05 -7.32 -10.29
C GLY A 34 7.88 -6.72 -11.43
N GLN A 35 7.56 -5.52 -11.91
CA GLN A 35 8.24 -4.89 -13.05
C GLN A 35 9.29 -3.89 -12.56
N ALA A 36 10.47 -3.90 -13.18
CA ALA A 36 11.44 -2.83 -12.97
C ALA A 36 10.89 -1.50 -13.52
N SER A 37 11.15 -0.40 -12.82
CA SER A 37 10.82 0.93 -13.34
C SER A 37 11.59 1.16 -14.64
N ARG A 38 10.91 1.51 -15.75
CA ARG A 38 11.55 1.78 -17.05
C ARG A 38 12.75 2.74 -16.94
N ARG A 39 12.64 3.74 -16.06
CA ARG A 39 13.73 4.71 -15.80
C ARG A 39 14.93 4.05 -15.13
N LEU A 40 14.69 3.18 -14.14
CA LEU A 40 15.75 2.51 -13.37
C LEU A 40 16.31 1.29 -14.09
N ALA A 41 15.53 0.65 -14.98
CA ALA A 41 15.99 -0.44 -15.83
C ALA A 41 17.16 0.01 -16.72
N LYS A 42 17.12 1.24 -17.24
CA LYS A 42 18.25 1.87 -17.96
C LYS A 42 19.51 2.05 -17.12
N LEU A 43 19.37 2.05 -15.79
CA LEU A 43 20.45 2.17 -14.80
C LEU A 43 20.85 0.81 -14.21
N GLY A 44 20.40 -0.29 -14.80
CA GLY A 44 20.73 -1.65 -14.34
C GLY A 44 19.93 -2.14 -13.13
N ALA A 45 18.84 -1.47 -12.76
CA ALA A 45 18.02 -1.92 -11.63
C ALA A 45 17.29 -3.23 -11.94
N VAL A 46 17.38 -4.18 -11.00
CA VAL A 46 16.71 -5.48 -11.07
C VAL A 46 15.26 -5.35 -10.63
N ALA A 47 14.37 -6.09 -11.30
CA ALA A 47 12.97 -6.16 -10.93
C ALA A 47 12.79 -6.86 -9.57
N LYS A 48 12.00 -6.25 -8.68
CA LYS A 48 11.62 -6.84 -7.40
C LYS A 48 10.52 -7.88 -7.59
N GLN A 49 10.41 -8.84 -6.67
CA GLN A 49 9.33 -9.84 -6.74
C GLN A 49 7.94 -9.16 -6.64
N ALA A 50 6.95 -9.62 -7.40
CA ALA A 50 5.59 -9.12 -7.27
C ALA A 50 4.98 -9.46 -5.88
N LEU A 51 4.05 -8.62 -5.42
CA LEU A 51 3.16 -9.01 -4.32
C LEU A 51 2.30 -10.19 -4.76
N THR A 52 2.09 -11.16 -3.86
CA THR A 52 1.27 -12.34 -4.16
C THR A 52 -0.17 -11.92 -4.46
N PRO A 53 -0.75 -12.27 -5.63
CA PRO A 53 -2.09 -11.82 -6.03
C PRO A 53 -3.17 -12.10 -4.99
N ARG A 54 -3.12 -13.28 -4.36
CA ARG A 54 -4.04 -13.67 -3.27
C ARG A 54 -3.98 -12.73 -2.07
N LYS A 55 -2.77 -12.31 -1.68
CA LYS A 55 -2.57 -11.39 -0.55
C LYS A 55 -2.98 -9.95 -0.94
N VAL A 56 -2.76 -9.54 -2.20
CA VAL A 56 -3.27 -8.25 -2.72
C VAL A 56 -4.80 -8.22 -2.71
N ALA A 57 -5.46 -9.31 -3.12
CA ALA A 57 -6.91 -9.44 -3.03
C ALA A 57 -7.41 -9.33 -1.58
N ALA A 58 -6.69 -9.91 -0.62
CA ALA A 58 -7.01 -9.77 0.80
C ALA A 58 -6.93 -8.30 1.28
N VAL A 59 -5.88 -7.56 0.87
CA VAL A 59 -5.77 -6.11 1.17
C VAL A 59 -6.95 -5.34 0.56
N LYS A 60 -7.29 -5.62 -0.70
CA LYS A 60 -8.43 -4.98 -1.38
C LYS A 60 -9.74 -5.23 -0.65
N ASN A 61 -10.02 -6.48 -0.28
CA ASN A 61 -11.26 -6.84 0.42
C ASN A 61 -11.34 -6.18 1.79
N ALA A 62 -10.23 -6.16 2.54
CA ALA A 62 -10.17 -5.51 3.84
C ALA A 62 -10.31 -3.98 3.74
N LEU A 63 -9.73 -3.35 2.72
CA LEU A 63 -9.89 -1.91 2.47
C LEU A 63 -11.35 -1.59 2.07
N SER A 64 -11.97 -2.40 1.21
CA SER A 64 -13.38 -2.24 0.86
C SER A 64 -14.28 -2.28 2.10
N TYR A 65 -14.02 -3.21 3.03
CA TYR A 65 -14.72 -3.31 4.30
C TYR A 65 -14.44 -2.10 5.20
N TYR A 66 -13.19 -1.68 5.32
CA TYR A 66 -12.81 -0.48 6.07
C TYR A 66 -13.55 0.77 5.57
N ILE A 67 -13.63 0.98 4.25
CA ILE A 67 -14.32 2.13 3.65
C ILE A 67 -15.82 2.12 3.97
N GLN A 68 -16.47 0.95 3.94
CA GLN A 68 -17.88 0.81 4.31
C GLN A 68 -18.15 1.24 5.76
N HIS A 69 -17.18 1.04 6.65
CA HIS A 69 -17.23 1.50 8.04
C HIS A 69 -16.73 2.93 8.26
N HIS A 70 -16.21 3.59 7.22
CA HIS A 70 -15.71 4.98 7.24
C HIS A 70 -16.26 5.74 6.03
N PRO A 71 -17.59 5.90 5.93
CA PRO A 71 -18.20 6.62 4.82
C PRO A 71 -17.74 8.08 4.85
N ASN A 72 -17.48 8.62 3.66
CA ASN A 72 -17.19 10.03 3.51
C ASN A 72 -18.53 10.82 3.59
N PRO A 73 -18.75 11.66 4.62
CA PRO A 73 -20.01 12.37 4.78
C PRO A 73 -20.26 13.42 3.69
N GLN A 74 -19.22 13.82 2.95
CA GLN A 74 -19.29 14.81 1.88
C GLN A 74 -19.43 14.17 0.48
N ALA A 75 -19.42 12.84 0.38
CA ALA A 75 -19.52 12.16 -0.91
C ALA A 75 -20.93 12.28 -1.48
N ALA A 76 -21.04 12.87 -2.68
CA ALA A 76 -22.31 12.93 -3.42
C ALA A 76 -22.84 11.55 -3.82
N ASN A 77 -21.92 10.58 -4.04
CA ASN A 77 -22.24 9.20 -4.33
C ASN A 77 -21.29 8.27 -3.57
N LEU A 78 -21.82 7.55 -2.58
CA LEU A 78 -21.05 6.63 -1.73
C LEU A 78 -20.42 5.47 -2.52
N GLN A 79 -21.08 5.00 -3.57
CA GLN A 79 -20.58 3.89 -4.38
C GLN A 79 -19.41 4.34 -5.26
N GLU A 80 -19.48 5.55 -5.80
CA GLU A 80 -18.39 6.15 -6.57
C GLU A 80 -17.18 6.49 -5.68
N ASP A 81 -17.41 7.09 -4.51
CA ASP A 81 -16.37 7.37 -3.50
C ASP A 81 -15.65 6.08 -3.09
N HIS A 82 -16.42 5.00 -2.83
CA HIS A 82 -15.88 3.68 -2.54
C HIS A 82 -14.96 3.17 -3.65
N ALA A 83 -15.43 3.22 -4.90
CA ALA A 83 -14.66 2.76 -6.04
C ALA A 83 -13.37 3.57 -6.24
N VAL A 84 -13.43 4.90 -6.06
CA VAL A 84 -12.26 5.79 -6.14
C VAL A 84 -11.23 5.44 -5.07
N ARG A 85 -11.66 5.30 -3.81
CA ARG A 85 -10.78 4.98 -2.68
C ARG A 85 -10.13 3.59 -2.83
N VAL A 86 -10.88 2.59 -3.29
CA VAL A 86 -10.33 1.27 -3.62
C VAL A 86 -9.31 1.34 -4.76
N ARG A 87 -9.53 2.16 -5.80
CA ARG A 87 -8.56 2.35 -6.90
C ARG A 87 -7.26 2.98 -6.42
N GLN A 88 -7.32 3.90 -5.45
CA GLN A 88 -6.13 4.55 -4.86
C GLN A 88 -5.22 3.59 -4.10
N MET A 89 -5.70 2.40 -3.71
CA MET A 89 -4.93 1.36 -3.03
C MET A 89 -3.58 1.07 -3.71
N ASN A 90 -3.56 0.92 -5.03
CA ASN A 90 -2.33 0.61 -5.77
C ASN A 90 -1.27 1.69 -5.62
N ASN A 91 -1.68 2.96 -5.59
CA ASN A 91 -0.78 4.10 -5.38
C ASN A 91 -0.24 4.08 -3.94
N ILE A 92 -1.10 3.80 -2.96
CA ILE A 92 -0.71 3.69 -1.56
C ILE A 92 0.34 2.58 -1.37
N MET A 93 0.08 1.38 -1.91
CA MET A 93 1.01 0.25 -1.83
C MET A 93 2.34 0.55 -2.54
N THR A 94 2.28 1.12 -3.75
CA THR A 94 3.48 1.46 -4.53
C THR A 94 4.36 2.48 -3.79
N ASN A 95 3.76 3.53 -3.25
CA ASN A 95 4.49 4.54 -2.48
C ASN A 95 5.09 3.94 -1.21
N PHE A 96 4.32 3.09 -0.50
CA PHE A 96 4.80 2.46 0.71
C PHE A 96 6.01 1.54 0.47
N LEU A 97 5.95 0.67 -0.55
CA LEU A 97 7.08 -0.19 -0.92
C LEU A 97 8.30 0.63 -1.38
N SER A 98 8.06 1.76 -2.05
CA SER A 98 9.13 2.67 -2.45
C SER A 98 9.79 3.33 -1.24
N ASP A 99 9.00 3.75 -0.25
CA ASP A 99 9.49 4.34 1.00
C ASP A 99 10.32 3.34 1.81
N LEU A 100 9.86 2.08 1.90
CA LEU A 100 10.61 1.01 2.58
C LEU A 100 11.95 0.70 1.91
N GLY A 101 12.03 0.87 0.59
CA GLY A 101 13.25 0.64 -0.19
C GLY A 101 14.22 1.82 -0.20
N ARG A 102 13.87 2.98 0.37
CA ARG A 102 14.81 4.09 0.52
C ARG A 102 15.78 3.74 1.65
N PRO A 103 17.11 3.88 1.45
CA PRO A 103 18.04 3.79 2.56
C PRO A 103 17.58 4.79 3.63
N ALA A 104 17.51 4.33 4.89
CA ALA A 104 17.19 5.22 6.00
C ALA A 104 18.11 6.43 5.87
N ARG A 105 17.55 7.65 5.80
CA ARG A 105 18.36 8.85 5.94
C ARG A 105 19.09 8.66 7.26
N ARG A 106 20.39 8.37 7.21
CA ARG A 106 21.26 8.45 8.38
C ARG A 106 20.98 9.86 8.90
N ARG A 107 20.28 9.98 10.02
CA ARG A 107 20.35 11.22 10.78
C ARG A 107 21.82 11.28 11.14
N SER A 108 22.56 12.15 10.46
CA SER A 108 23.84 12.60 10.97
C SER A 108 23.53 13.06 12.39
N ALA A 109 24.01 12.29 13.37
CA ALA A 109 24.09 12.77 14.72
C ALA A 109 25.16 13.88 14.66
N GLU A 110 24.71 15.12 14.61
CA GLU A 110 25.46 16.25 15.12
C GLU A 110 25.18 16.37 16.62
#